data_AF-X1DKK4-F1
#
_entry.id   AF-X1DKK4-F1
#
_cell.length_a   1.000
_cell.length_b   1.000
_cell.length_c   1.000
_cell.angle_alpha   90.00
_cell.angle_beta   90.00
_cell.angle_gamma   90.00
#
_symmetry.space_group_name_H-M   'P 1'
#
loop_
_entity.id
_entity.type
_entity.pdbx_description
1 polymer ?
#
loop_
_entity_poly.entity_id
_entity_poly.type
_entity_poly.pdbx_seq_one_letter_code
_entity_poly.pdbx_strand_id
1 'polypeptide(L)' 'IEGGTRGKVFTTTMGASTDLVSEGVRRMIINACYWAVGLEDKISGDLDVDIVGNFEPTMYGFRKEKTAGITPDDLR' A
#
# COMPACT_ATOMS: atom_id res chain seq x y z
N ILE A 1 18.11 0.08 -22.35
CA ILE A 1 17.92 0.17 -23.82
C ILE A 1 18.01 1.64 -24.17
N GLU A 2 19.03 2.03 -24.93
CA GLU A 2 19.15 3.40 -25.43
C GLU A 2 17.94 3.69 -26.33
N GLY A 3 17.18 4.76 -26.03
CA GLY A 3 15.93 5.07 -26.73
C GLY A 3 14.68 4.28 -26.31
N GLY A 4 14.72 3.52 -25.21
CA GLY A 4 13.54 2.80 -24.70
C GLY A 4 12.44 3.73 -24.15
N THR A 5 11.21 3.20 -24.06
CA THR A 5 10.07 3.92 -23.48
C THR A 5 10.37 4.38 -22.05
N ARG A 6 10.19 5.68 -21.78
CA ARG A 6 10.33 6.23 -20.43
C ARG A 6 9.14 5.81 -19.57
N GLY A 7 9.41 5.12 -18.47
CA GLY A 7 8.44 4.80 -17.43
C GLY A 7 8.43 5.86 -16.31
N LYS A 8 7.33 5.88 -15.54
CA LYS A 8 7.21 6.62 -14.28
C LYS A 8 7.24 5.61 -13.13
N VAL A 9 7.99 5.91 -12.07
CA VAL A 9 8.10 5.03 -10.88
C VAL A 9 8.07 5.90 -9.63
N PHE A 10 7.26 5.47 -8.66
CA PHE A 10 7.27 5.97 -7.30
C PHE A 10 7.70 4.82 -6.38
N THR A 11 8.69 5.06 -5.52
CA THR A 11 9.23 4.06 -4.60
C THR A 11 9.18 4.61 -3.18
N THR A 12 8.73 3.78 -2.24
CA THR A 12 8.73 4.09 -0.81
C THR A 12 9.32 2.91 -0.04
N THR A 13 9.92 3.19 1.13
CA THR A 13 10.40 2.16 2.07
C THR A 13 9.30 1.71 3.04
N MET A 14 8.09 2.25 2.93
CA MET A 14 6.90 1.73 3.60
C MET A 14 6.70 0.26 3.23
N GLY A 15 6.42 -0.58 4.22
CA GLY A 15 6.40 -2.03 4.00
C GLY A 15 5.77 -2.86 5.12
N ALA A 16 5.36 -2.24 6.22
CA ALA A 16 4.59 -2.89 7.26
C ALA A 16 3.10 -2.55 7.08
N SER A 17 2.22 -3.50 7.40
CA SER A 17 0.76 -3.25 7.38
C SER A 17 0.36 -2.15 8.36
N THR A 18 1.10 -1.98 9.46
CA THR A 18 0.90 -0.90 10.43
C THR A 18 1.12 0.50 9.85
N ASP A 19 1.90 0.62 8.76
CA ASP A 19 2.12 1.91 8.11
C ASP A 19 0.82 2.47 7.52
N LEU A 20 -0.08 1.59 7.07
CA LEU A 20 -1.41 1.95 6.56
C LEU A 20 -2.37 2.47 7.64
N VAL A 21 -2.02 2.42 8.92
CA VAL A 21 -2.79 3.11 9.99
C VAL A 21 -2.64 4.63 9.86
N SER A 22 -1.52 5.11 9.34
CA SER A 22 -1.29 6.54 9.08
C SER A 22 -2.06 7.01 7.86
N GLU A 23 -2.96 7.98 8.03
CA GLU A 23 -3.70 8.62 6.94
C GLU A 23 -2.77 9.25 5.90
N GLY A 24 -1.70 9.90 6.35
CA GLY A 24 -0.72 10.51 5.45
C GLY A 24 -0.01 9.49 4.56
N VAL A 25 0.26 8.28 5.07
CA VAL A 25 0.85 7.18 4.28
C VAL A 25 -0.15 6.68 3.24
N ARG A 26 -1.42 6.47 3.63
CA ARG A 26 -2.48 6.08 2.69
C ARG A 26 -2.62 7.12 1.56
N ARG A 27 -2.66 8.40 1.92
CA ARG A 27 -2.72 9.53 0.98
C ARG A 27 -1.54 9.59 0.02
N MET A 28 -0.32 9.38 0.53
CA MET A 28 0.89 9.30 -0.30
C MET A 28 0.78 8.19 -1.36
N ILE A 29 0.35 6.98 -0.96
CA ILE A 29 0.23 5.83 -1.88
C ILE A 29 -0.86 6.08 -2.93
N ILE A 30 -2.04 6.57 -2.51
CA ILE A 30 -3.15 6.85 -3.42
C ILE A 30 -2.78 7.93 -4.43
N ASN A 31 -2.12 9.00 -3.99
CA ASN A 31 -1.62 10.05 -4.88
C ASN A 31 -0.57 9.51 -5.87
N ALA A 32 0.33 8.63 -5.40
CA ALA A 32 1.31 7.98 -6.26
C ALA A 32 0.64 7.09 -7.33
N CYS A 33 -0.45 6.39 -6.99
CA CYS A 33 -1.24 5.63 -7.95
C CYS A 33 -1.84 6.54 -9.03
N TYR A 34 -2.49 7.64 -8.63
CA TYR A 34 -3.10 8.60 -9.57
C TYR A 34 -2.03 9.20 -10.51
N TRP A 35 -0.89 9.60 -9.94
CA TRP A 35 0.25 10.08 -10.72
C TRP A 35 0.79 9.03 -11.68
N ALA A 36 0.90 7.76 -11.27
CA ALA A 36 1.42 6.70 -12.13
C ALA A 36 0.56 6.48 -13.39
N VAL A 37 -0.76 6.67 -13.29
CA VAL A 37 -1.72 6.45 -14.39
C VAL A 37 -2.13 7.72 -15.15
N GLY A 38 -1.53 8.87 -14.85
CA GLY A 38 -1.81 10.12 -15.58
C GLY A 38 -3.08 10.86 -15.13
N LEU A 39 -3.49 10.66 -13.87
CA LEU A 39 -4.64 11.31 -13.25
C LEU A 39 -4.21 12.40 -12.25
N GLU A 40 -3.13 13.13 -12.56
CA GLU A 40 -2.60 14.17 -11.68
C GLU A 40 -3.62 15.29 -11.39
N ASP A 41 -4.57 15.54 -12.30
CA ASP A 41 -5.67 16.50 -12.13
C ASP A 41 -6.70 16.08 -11.06
N LYS A 42 -6.69 14.81 -10.65
CA LYS A 42 -7.57 14.26 -9.61
C LYS A 42 -6.93 14.25 -8.23
N ILE A 43 -5.67 14.64 -8.10
CA ILE A 43 -4.96 14.67 -6.82
C ILE A 43 -5.42 15.87 -6.01
N SER A 44 -5.92 15.63 -4.79
CA SER A 44 -6.29 16.67 -3.83
C SER A 44 -5.74 16.36 -2.43
N GLY A 45 -5.50 17.42 -1.64
CA GLY A 45 -5.06 17.30 -0.25
C GLY A 45 -6.10 16.64 0.66
N ASP A 46 -7.36 16.67 0.27
CA ASP A 46 -8.53 16.14 1.00
C ASP A 46 -9.14 14.90 0.35
N LEU A 47 -8.44 14.23 -0.59
CA LEU A 47 -8.89 12.96 -1.15
C LEU A 47 -9.34 11.97 -0.06
N ASP A 48 -10.43 11.25 -0.29
CA ASP A 48 -10.82 10.18 0.62
C ASP A 48 -9.80 9.04 0.53
N VAL A 49 -9.24 8.70 1.70
CA VAL A 49 -8.22 7.67 1.87
C VAL A 49 -8.60 6.73 3.01
N ASP A 50 -9.89 6.70 3.35
CA ASP A 50 -10.42 5.85 4.40
C ASP A 50 -10.30 4.38 4.04
N ILE A 51 -10.19 3.57 5.08
CA ILE A 51 -10.10 2.13 4.93
C ILE A 51 -11.51 1.60 4.65
N VAL A 52 -11.63 0.81 3.59
CA VAL A 52 -12.86 0.08 3.31
C VAL A 52 -12.98 -1.11 4.26
N GLY A 53 -13.94 -1.04 5.19
CA GLY A 53 -14.18 -2.08 6.19
C GLY A 53 -13.24 -1.99 7.39
N ASN A 54 -13.09 -3.11 8.11
CA ASN A 54 -12.25 -3.18 9.31
C ASN A 54 -10.79 -3.51 8.93
N PHE A 55 -9.84 -2.74 9.45
CA PHE A 55 -8.41 -3.01 9.30
C PHE A 55 -7.71 -2.90 10.64
N GLU A 56 -7.36 -4.06 11.19
CA GLU A 56 -6.64 -4.19 12.45
C GLU A 56 -5.30 -4.88 12.18
N PRO A 57 -4.27 -4.12 11.76
CA PRO A 57 -2.99 -4.71 11.43
C PRO A 57 -2.33 -5.22 12.71
N THR A 58 -1.62 -6.34 12.58
CA THR A 58 -0.82 -6.86 13.69
C THR A 58 0.62 -6.32 13.60
N MET A 59 1.30 -6.22 14.73
CA MET A 59 2.74 -5.88 14.76
C MET A 59 3.55 -6.82 13.88
N TYR A 60 4.57 -6.30 13.20
CA TYR A 60 5.50 -7.12 12.42
C TYR A 60 6.30 -8.05 13.36
N GLY A 61 6.60 -9.26 12.89
CA GLY A 61 7.39 -10.23 13.65
C GLY A 61 7.24 -11.67 13.14
N PHE A 62 8.15 -12.54 13.54
CA PHE A 62 8.08 -13.97 13.25
C PHE A 62 7.10 -14.64 14.23
N ARG A 63 5.93 -15.07 13.74
CA ARG A 63 4.87 -15.70 14.55
C ARG A 63 4.71 -17.17 14.19
N LYS A 64 5.72 -18.00 14.47
CA LYS A 64 5.70 -19.43 14.11
C LYS A 64 4.50 -20.14 14.71
N GLU A 65 4.11 -19.78 15.93
CA GLU A 65 2.92 -20.30 16.61
C GLU A 65 1.59 -19.99 15.90
N LYS A 66 1.56 -18.95 15.06
CA LYS A 66 0.37 -18.54 14.29
C LYS A 66 0.43 -18.87 12.81
N THR A 67 1.53 -19.42 12.30
CA THR A 67 1.70 -19.69 10.85
C THR A 67 2.33 -21.04 10.54
N ALA A 68 2.84 -21.77 11.55
CA ALA A 68 3.40 -23.10 11.33
C ALA A 68 2.30 -24.10 10.96
N GLY A 69 2.47 -24.74 9.80
CA GLY A 69 1.54 -25.75 9.30
C GLY A 69 0.22 -25.20 8.74
N ILE A 70 0.09 -23.88 8.63
CA ILE A 70 -1.10 -23.22 8.10
C ILE A 70 -0.87 -22.86 6.64
N THR A 71 -1.85 -23.16 5.79
CA THR A 71 -1.86 -22.82 4.36
C THR A 71 -2.74 -21.60 4.10
N PRO A 72 -2.59 -20.90 2.96
CA PRO A 72 -3.49 -19.81 2.60
C PRO A 72 -4.98 -20.20 2.57
N ASP A 73 -5.28 -21.46 2.28
CA ASP A 73 -6.65 -21.98 2.24
C ASP A 73 -7.30 -22.02 3.63
N ASP A 74 -6.51 -22.18 4.70
CA ASP A 74 -6.98 -22.16 6.09
C ASP A 74 -7.31 -20.73 6.60
N LEU A 75 -7.01 -19.70 5.80
CA LEU A 75 -7.19 -18.28 6.13
C LEU A 75 -8.30 -17.62 5.31
N ARG A 76 -9.10 -18.40 4.56
CA ARG A 76 -10.23 -17.89 3.77
C ARG A 76 -11.46 -17.58 4.60
#